data_AF-A0A1I1DPT5-F1
#
_entry.id   AF-A0A1I1DPT5-F1
#
_cell.length_a   1.000
_cell.length_b   1.000
_cell.length_c   1.000
_cell.angle_alpha   90.00
_cell.angle_beta   90.00
_cell.angle_gamma   90.00
#
_symmetry.space_group_name_H-M   'P 1'
#
loop_
_entity.id
_entity.type
_entity.pdbx_description
1 polymer ?
#
loop_
_entity_poly.entity_id
_entity_poly.type
_entity_poly.pdbx_seq_one_letter_code
_entity_poly.pdbx_strand_id
1 'polypeptide(L)'
;MKKLMTALAIASLGFTAALHAQTPDAKTELAKKVVALQQGPELERLVAQLAGSTTQDLIANWGPKLEANVPKAKQQKASEDLNAELKKYATDTTQLIGNQVKKVSTDILVPAYAERFTQEELQQIAMFFESPAIKKYQATAPELGKVFIEKLIEASRPDVLARAKQFDDAALKIVGPDAVAPKASKPIKK
;
A
#
# COMPACT_ATOMS: atom_id res chain seq x y z
N MET A 1 -78.62 11.52 16.90
CA MET A 1 -78.27 10.43 17.84
C MET A 1 -77.68 9.29 17.01
N LYS A 2 -76.36 9.00 17.13
CA LYS A 2 -75.79 7.76 17.73
C LYS A 2 -76.37 6.48 17.09
N LYS A 3 -75.68 5.50 16.47
CA LYS A 3 -74.29 4.99 16.42
C LYS A 3 -74.23 3.99 15.23
N LEU A 4 -73.18 3.97 14.40
CA LEU A 4 -72.13 2.91 14.29
C LEU A 4 -72.56 1.44 14.52
N MET A 5 -72.29 0.57 13.53
CA MET A 5 -71.76 -0.83 13.59
C MET A 5 -71.47 -1.31 12.14
N THR A 6 -70.25 -1.15 11.60
CA THR A 6 -69.05 -2.01 11.64
C THR A 6 -69.17 -3.34 10.87
N ALA A 7 -68.49 -3.38 9.72
CA ALA A 7 -68.24 -4.55 8.89
C ALA A 7 -67.06 -5.38 9.44
N LEU A 8 -67.11 -6.70 9.25
CA LEU A 8 -65.99 -7.62 9.43
C LEU A 8 -65.84 -8.46 8.16
N ALA A 9 -64.79 -8.18 7.38
CA ALA A 9 -64.32 -9.06 6.31
C ALA A 9 -62.82 -9.28 6.55
N ILE A 10 -62.50 -10.50 6.97
CA ILE A 10 -61.14 -11.00 7.17
C ILE A 10 -60.56 -11.29 5.79
N ALA A 11 -59.68 -10.41 5.31
CA ALA A 11 -58.85 -10.66 4.13
C ALA A 11 -57.46 -11.11 4.59
N SER A 12 -57.23 -12.42 4.48
CA SER A 12 -55.94 -13.07 4.65
C SER A 12 -54.95 -12.61 3.57
N LEU A 13 -54.00 -11.75 3.93
CA LEU A 13 -52.81 -11.48 3.12
C LEU A 13 -51.77 -12.56 3.43
N GLY A 14 -51.68 -13.55 2.54
CA GLY A 14 -50.57 -14.50 2.52
C GLY A 14 -49.27 -13.77 2.17
N PHE A 15 -48.35 -13.68 3.14
CA PHE A 15 -46.96 -13.39 2.86
C PHE A 15 -46.38 -14.59 2.10
N THR A 16 -46.29 -14.48 0.77
CA THR A 16 -45.35 -15.30 0.00
C THR A 16 -43.95 -14.83 0.37
N ALA A 17 -43.32 -15.50 1.32
CA ALA A 17 -41.88 -15.46 1.46
C ALA A 17 -41.29 -16.04 0.16
N ALA A 18 -40.91 -15.15 -0.75
CA ALA A 18 -40.06 -15.55 -1.87
C ALA A 18 -38.77 -16.10 -1.25
N LEU A 19 -38.62 -17.42 -1.28
CA LEU A 19 -37.32 -18.07 -1.22
C LEU A 19 -36.52 -17.51 -2.41
N HIS A 20 -35.76 -16.45 -2.19
CA HIS A 20 -34.65 -16.11 -3.07
C HIS A 20 -33.61 -17.22 -2.87
N ALA A 21 -33.58 -18.17 -3.81
CA ALA A 21 -32.41 -18.99 -4.04
C ALA A 21 -31.18 -18.06 -4.11
N GLN A 22 -30.15 -18.41 -3.35
CA GLN A 22 -28.96 -17.60 -3.10
C GLN A 22 -28.08 -17.48 -4.35
N THR A 23 -28.54 -16.75 -5.37
CA THR A 23 -27.59 -16.04 -6.24
C THR A 23 -26.85 -15.04 -5.37
N PRO A 24 -25.51 -14.98 -5.41
CA PRO A 24 -24.78 -13.91 -4.77
C PRO A 24 -25.40 -12.58 -5.20
N ASP A 25 -25.74 -11.75 -4.23
CA ASP A 25 -26.28 -10.41 -4.45
C ASP A 25 -25.35 -9.66 -5.45
N ALA A 26 -25.91 -9.13 -6.54
CA ALA A 26 -25.14 -8.56 -7.65
C ALA A 26 -24.23 -7.41 -7.18
N LYS A 27 -24.70 -6.67 -6.17
CA LYS A 27 -23.94 -5.61 -5.49
C LYS A 27 -22.75 -6.18 -4.72
N THR A 28 -22.91 -7.31 -4.03
CA THR A 28 -21.83 -8.02 -3.34
C THR A 28 -20.77 -8.55 -4.32
N GLU A 29 -21.16 -9.07 -5.49
CA GLU A 29 -20.19 -9.50 -6.52
C GLU A 29 -19.41 -8.31 -7.11
N LEU A 30 -20.09 -7.18 -7.34
CA LEU A 30 -19.41 -5.95 -7.74
C LEU A 30 -18.46 -5.43 -6.65
N ALA A 31 -18.85 -5.51 -5.37
CA ALA A 31 -17.96 -5.17 -4.25
C ALA A 31 -16.72 -6.08 -4.20
N LYS A 32 -16.89 -7.40 -4.35
CA LYS A 32 -15.76 -8.36 -4.47
C LYS A 32 -14.82 -7.98 -5.59
N LYS A 33 -15.37 -7.66 -6.77
CA LYS A 33 -14.59 -7.24 -7.93
C LYS A 33 -13.83 -5.94 -7.68
N VAL A 34 -14.49 -4.93 -7.11
CA VAL A 34 -13.86 -3.64 -6.77
C VAL A 34 -12.75 -3.81 -5.74
N VAL A 35 -12.94 -4.63 -4.70
CA VAL A 35 -11.90 -4.93 -3.72
C VAL A 35 -10.72 -5.63 -4.39
N ALA A 36 -10.98 -6.63 -5.24
CA ALA A 36 -9.93 -7.34 -5.97
C ALA A 36 -9.15 -6.43 -6.94
N LEU A 37 -9.81 -5.52 -7.64
CA LEU A 37 -9.17 -4.57 -8.56
C LEU A 37 -8.24 -3.57 -7.85
N GLN A 38 -8.42 -3.37 -6.55
CA GLN A 38 -7.54 -2.54 -5.72
C GLN A 38 -6.36 -3.33 -5.12
N GLN A 39 -6.41 -4.66 -5.15
CA GLN A 39 -5.27 -5.48 -4.78
C GLN A 39 -4.24 -5.40 -5.90
N GLY A 40 -3.16 -4.67 -5.66
CA GLY A 40 -2.08 -4.46 -6.61
C GLY A 40 -0.70 -4.59 -5.97
N PRO A 41 0.37 -4.26 -6.72
CA PRO A 41 1.76 -4.43 -6.29
C PRO A 41 2.10 -3.75 -4.95
N GLU A 42 1.42 -2.65 -4.62
CA GLU A 42 1.63 -1.96 -3.34
C GLU A 42 1.17 -2.78 -2.12
N LEU A 43 0.11 -3.58 -2.27
CA LEU A 43 -0.34 -4.47 -1.20
C LEU A 43 0.63 -5.64 -1.03
N GLU A 44 1.17 -6.17 -2.12
CA GLU A 44 2.22 -7.20 -2.08
C GLU A 44 3.50 -6.65 -1.41
N ARG A 45 3.90 -5.42 -1.77
CA ARG A 45 5.01 -4.71 -1.13
C ARG A 45 4.76 -4.52 0.36
N LEU A 46 3.54 -4.17 0.77
CA LEU A 46 3.14 -4.05 2.17
C LEU A 46 3.28 -5.40 2.90
N VAL A 47 2.77 -6.48 2.33
CA VAL A 47 2.90 -7.84 2.90
C VAL A 47 4.38 -8.22 3.09
N ALA A 48 5.21 -8.00 2.06
CA ALA A 48 6.64 -8.25 2.14
C ALA A 48 7.34 -7.38 3.19
N GLN A 49 6.95 -6.10 3.32
CA GLN A 49 7.48 -5.18 4.32
C GLN A 49 7.14 -5.64 5.74
N LEU A 50 5.90 -6.07 6.01
CA LEU A 50 5.49 -6.58 7.32
C LEU A 50 6.21 -7.90 7.66
N ALA A 51 6.32 -8.83 6.71
CA ALA A 51 7.07 -10.07 6.93
C ALA A 51 8.56 -9.79 7.17
N GLY A 52 9.14 -8.89 6.37
CA GLY A 52 10.54 -8.48 6.48
C GLY A 52 10.87 -7.84 7.83
N SER A 53 10.01 -6.96 8.37
CA SER A 53 10.26 -6.34 9.68
C SER A 53 10.36 -7.37 10.80
N THR A 54 9.46 -8.38 10.80
CA THR A 54 9.50 -9.45 11.82
C THR A 54 10.74 -10.34 11.69
N THR A 55 11.26 -10.52 10.48
CA THR A 55 12.51 -11.27 10.24
C THR A 55 13.71 -10.49 10.78
N GLN A 56 13.72 -9.16 10.62
CA GLN A 56 14.77 -8.30 11.13
C GLN A 56 14.87 -8.34 12.67
N ASP A 57 13.73 -8.41 13.36
CA ASP A 57 13.70 -8.54 14.83
C ASP A 57 14.36 -9.84 15.30
N LEU A 58 14.14 -10.95 14.59
CA LEU A 58 14.79 -12.23 14.89
C LEU A 58 16.31 -12.15 14.70
N ILE A 59 16.77 -11.52 13.62
CA ILE A 59 18.21 -11.31 13.36
C ILE A 59 18.83 -10.48 14.49
N ALA A 60 18.19 -9.37 14.87
CA ALA A 60 18.68 -8.51 15.94
C ALA A 60 18.76 -9.24 17.30
N ASN A 61 17.83 -10.15 17.58
CA ASN A 61 17.80 -10.91 18.82
C ASN A 61 18.78 -12.10 18.84
N TRP A 62 19.00 -12.77 17.71
CA TRP A 62 19.79 -14.00 17.65
C TRP A 62 21.24 -13.81 17.17
N GLY A 63 21.54 -12.78 16.38
CA GLY A 63 22.89 -12.47 15.91
C GLY A 63 23.90 -12.34 17.06
N PRO A 64 23.66 -11.45 18.04
CA PRO A 64 24.56 -11.30 19.19
C PRO A 64 24.68 -12.57 20.05
N LYS A 65 23.61 -13.37 20.15
CA LYS A 65 23.61 -14.63 20.91
C LYS A 65 24.44 -15.71 20.22
N LEU A 66 24.40 -15.76 18.88
CA LEU A 66 25.24 -16.65 18.10
C LEU A 66 26.72 -16.32 18.34
N GLU A 67 27.08 -15.04 18.26
CA GLU A 67 28.46 -14.59 18.47
C GLU A 67 28.95 -14.83 19.90
N ALA A 68 28.12 -14.55 20.90
CA ALA A 68 28.50 -14.64 22.31
C ALA A 68 28.53 -16.09 22.85
N ASN A 69 27.58 -16.94 22.42
CA ASN A 69 27.32 -18.21 23.09
C ASN A 69 27.74 -19.44 22.28
N VAL A 70 28.06 -19.31 20.98
CA VAL A 70 28.49 -20.45 20.15
C VAL A 70 30.01 -20.43 20.00
N PRO A 71 30.71 -21.55 20.28
CA PRO A 71 32.16 -21.64 20.05
C PRO A 71 32.53 -21.36 18.59
N LYS A 72 33.62 -20.61 18.35
CA LYS A 72 34.04 -20.19 16.99
C LYS A 72 34.05 -21.31 15.96
N ALA A 73 34.53 -22.50 16.31
CA ALA A 73 34.59 -23.66 15.41
C ALA A 73 33.21 -24.15 14.92
N LYS A 74 32.11 -23.77 15.60
CA LYS A 74 30.73 -24.15 15.25
C LYS A 74 29.89 -22.98 14.72
N GLN A 75 30.39 -21.74 14.79
CA GLN A 75 29.63 -20.54 14.43
C GLN A 75 29.18 -20.53 12.97
N GLN A 76 30.04 -20.97 12.03
CA GLN A 76 29.68 -21.00 10.61
C GLN A 76 28.46 -21.88 10.35
N LYS A 77 28.51 -23.14 10.82
CA LYS A 77 27.39 -24.08 10.67
C LYS A 77 26.12 -23.58 11.37
N ALA A 78 26.26 -23.05 12.59
CA ALA A 78 25.12 -22.50 13.32
C ALA A 78 24.51 -21.27 12.62
N SER A 79 25.33 -20.42 11.98
CA SER A 79 24.86 -19.31 11.14
C SER A 79 24.09 -19.81 9.92
N GLU A 80 24.60 -20.81 9.21
CA GLU A 80 23.93 -21.43 8.07
C GLU A 80 22.59 -22.05 8.45
N ASP A 81 22.55 -22.81 9.54
CA ASP A 81 21.34 -23.44 10.07
C ASP A 81 20.31 -22.37 10.50
N LEU A 82 20.74 -21.28 11.17
CA LEU A 82 19.86 -20.15 11.51
C LEU A 82 19.35 -19.40 10.27
N ASN A 83 20.20 -19.19 9.26
CA ASN A 83 19.79 -18.55 8.01
C ASN A 83 18.75 -19.38 7.25
N ALA A 84 18.87 -20.70 7.28
CA ALA A 84 17.86 -21.60 6.71
C ALA A 84 16.51 -21.46 7.43
N GLU A 85 16.50 -21.45 8.75
CA GLU A 85 15.28 -21.24 9.55
C GLU A 85 14.71 -19.83 9.36
N LEU A 86 15.54 -18.79 9.26
CA LEU A 86 15.09 -17.42 8.96
C LEU A 86 14.42 -17.33 7.58
N LYS A 87 14.97 -18.00 6.56
CA LYS A 87 14.36 -18.05 5.23
C LYS A 87 13.01 -18.77 5.25
N LYS A 88 12.90 -19.86 6.01
CA LYS A 88 11.64 -20.57 6.22
C LYS A 88 10.63 -19.68 6.94
N TYR A 89 11.01 -19.07 8.05
CA TYR A 89 10.19 -18.12 8.80
C TYR A 89 9.67 -16.98 7.92
N ALA A 90 10.53 -16.35 7.13
CA ALA A 90 10.15 -15.26 6.22
C ALA A 90 9.13 -15.73 5.17
N THR A 91 9.32 -16.93 4.63
CA THR A 91 8.39 -17.54 3.66
C THR A 91 7.03 -17.81 4.29
N ASP A 92 7.02 -18.51 5.42
CA ASP A 92 5.81 -18.90 6.15
C ASP A 92 5.04 -17.65 6.61
N THR A 93 5.74 -16.64 7.12
CA THR A 93 5.14 -15.37 7.57
C THR A 93 4.54 -14.58 6.42
N THR A 94 5.23 -14.51 5.27
CA THR A 94 4.69 -13.88 4.06
C THR A 94 3.40 -14.57 3.61
N GLN A 95 3.38 -15.90 3.59
CA GLN A 95 2.18 -16.67 3.25
C GLN A 95 1.04 -16.47 4.25
N LEU A 96 1.36 -16.47 5.56
CA LEU A 96 0.38 -16.25 6.62
C LEU A 96 -0.28 -14.88 6.49
N ILE A 97 0.51 -13.81 6.33
CA ILE A 97 -0.01 -12.45 6.16
C ILE A 97 -0.80 -12.36 4.86
N GLY A 98 -0.32 -12.95 3.76
CA GLY A 98 -1.05 -12.99 2.49
C GLY A 98 -2.40 -13.71 2.59
N ASN A 99 -2.49 -14.80 3.34
CA ASN A 99 -3.76 -15.48 3.63
C ASN A 99 -4.70 -14.60 4.45
N GLN A 100 -4.15 -13.84 5.40
CA GLN A 100 -4.93 -12.90 6.19
C GLN A 100 -5.44 -11.73 5.34
N VAL A 101 -4.67 -11.25 4.36
CA VAL A 101 -5.14 -10.27 3.37
C VAL A 101 -6.38 -10.79 2.63
N LYS A 102 -6.36 -12.04 2.15
CA LYS A 102 -7.52 -12.65 1.48
C LYS A 102 -8.73 -12.69 2.41
N LYS A 103 -8.53 -13.19 3.63
CA LYS A 103 -9.60 -13.30 4.64
C LYS A 103 -10.20 -11.94 5.00
N VAL A 104 -9.37 -10.96 5.37
CA VAL A 104 -9.83 -9.61 5.72
C VAL A 104 -10.51 -8.94 4.52
N SER A 105 -10.03 -9.18 3.30
CA SER A 105 -10.68 -8.66 2.09
C SER A 105 -12.10 -9.21 1.95
N THR A 106 -12.28 -10.53 2.08
CA THR A 106 -13.59 -11.18 1.95
C THR A 106 -14.52 -10.88 3.13
N ASP A 107 -14.03 -11.00 4.36
CA ASP A 107 -14.87 -10.95 5.57
C ASP A 107 -15.17 -9.51 6.01
N ILE A 108 -14.29 -8.55 5.70
CA ILE A 108 -14.39 -7.17 6.19
C ILE A 108 -14.57 -6.17 5.05
N LEU A 109 -13.68 -6.16 4.05
CA LEU A 109 -13.72 -5.13 3.02
C LEU A 109 -14.93 -5.31 2.10
N VAL A 110 -15.22 -6.51 1.62
CA VAL A 110 -16.35 -6.73 0.71
C VAL A 110 -17.69 -6.29 1.31
N PRO A 111 -18.07 -6.69 2.54
CA PRO A 111 -19.27 -6.15 3.19
C PRO A 111 -19.21 -4.64 3.37
N ALA A 112 -18.06 -4.09 3.74
CA ALA A 112 -17.91 -2.65 3.93
C ALA A 112 -18.15 -1.84 2.64
N TYR A 113 -17.71 -2.35 1.48
CA TYR A 113 -17.99 -1.75 0.17
C TYR A 113 -19.46 -1.92 -0.24
N ALA A 114 -20.03 -3.11 -0.04
CA ALA A 114 -21.43 -3.37 -0.35
C ALA A 114 -22.40 -2.51 0.49
N GLU A 115 -22.02 -2.17 1.72
CA GLU A 115 -22.77 -1.27 2.61
C GLU A 115 -22.67 0.20 2.16
N ARG A 116 -21.47 0.67 1.79
CA ARG A 116 -21.17 2.10 1.61
C ARG A 116 -21.47 2.67 0.23
N PHE A 117 -21.46 1.83 -0.80
CA PHE A 117 -21.66 2.26 -2.19
C PHE A 117 -22.95 1.70 -2.75
N THR A 118 -23.53 2.33 -3.76
CA THR A 118 -24.62 1.74 -4.55
C THR A 118 -24.09 0.71 -5.55
N GLN A 119 -24.99 -0.06 -6.18
CA GLN A 119 -24.58 -1.01 -7.21
C GLN A 119 -23.97 -0.28 -8.42
N GLU A 120 -24.57 0.84 -8.81
CA GLU A 120 -24.14 1.67 -9.92
C GLU A 120 -22.76 2.28 -9.66
N GLU A 121 -22.50 2.77 -8.44
CA GLU A 121 -21.19 3.30 -8.04
C GLU A 121 -20.11 2.21 -8.06
N LEU A 122 -20.40 1.02 -7.53
CA LEU A 122 -19.45 -0.11 -7.59
C LEU A 122 -19.15 -0.52 -9.03
N GLN A 123 -20.15 -0.50 -9.91
CA GLN A 123 -19.94 -0.76 -11.34
C GLN A 123 -19.05 0.31 -11.98
N GLN A 124 -19.29 1.59 -11.70
CA GLN A 124 -18.46 2.68 -12.22
C GLN A 124 -17.01 2.57 -11.74
N ILE A 125 -16.79 2.24 -10.45
CA ILE A 125 -15.45 2.01 -9.89
C ILE A 125 -14.77 0.84 -10.60
N ALA A 126 -15.47 -0.28 -10.78
CA ALA A 126 -14.92 -1.44 -11.49
C ALA A 126 -14.53 -1.09 -12.94
N MET A 127 -15.41 -0.41 -13.67
CA MET A 127 -15.14 0.04 -15.04
C MET A 127 -13.93 0.97 -15.13
N PHE A 128 -13.78 1.88 -14.16
CA PHE A 128 -12.63 2.77 -14.09
C PHE A 128 -11.31 1.99 -13.95
N PHE A 129 -11.21 1.07 -13.00
CA PHE A 129 -9.99 0.26 -12.80
C PHE A 129 -9.72 -0.71 -13.95
N GLU A 130 -10.77 -1.21 -14.60
CA GLU A 130 -10.61 -2.10 -15.75
C GLU A 130 -10.22 -1.38 -17.04
N SER A 131 -10.44 -0.05 -17.09
CA SER A 131 -10.14 0.79 -18.25
C SER A 131 -8.71 0.57 -18.74
N PRO A 132 -8.51 0.19 -20.02
CA PRO A 132 -7.18 0.06 -20.61
C PRO A 132 -6.37 1.36 -20.53
N ALA A 133 -7.04 2.51 -20.61
CA ALA A 133 -6.39 3.81 -20.46
C ALA A 133 -5.84 4.01 -19.04
N ILE A 134 -6.60 3.63 -18.00
CA ILE A 134 -6.16 3.71 -16.61
C ILE A 134 -5.02 2.73 -16.34
N LYS A 135 -5.10 1.49 -16.83
CA LYS A 135 -4.01 0.52 -16.71
C LYS A 135 -2.73 1.02 -17.37
N LYS A 136 -2.82 1.58 -18.59
CA LYS A 136 -1.68 2.20 -19.28
C LYS A 136 -1.13 3.38 -18.50
N TYR A 137 -2.00 4.25 -17.98
CA TYR A 137 -1.59 5.39 -17.17
C TYR A 137 -0.84 4.95 -15.91
N GLN A 138 -1.35 4.00 -15.14
CA GLN A 138 -0.69 3.47 -13.94
C GLN A 138 0.70 2.87 -14.26
N ALA A 139 0.82 2.11 -15.34
CA ALA A 139 2.10 1.53 -15.75
C ALA A 139 3.11 2.58 -16.25
N THR A 140 2.64 3.69 -16.84
CA THR A 140 3.50 4.71 -17.46
C THR A 140 3.79 5.89 -16.53
N ALA A 141 2.98 6.13 -15.50
CA ALA A 141 3.08 7.29 -14.62
C ALA A 141 4.45 7.45 -13.93
N PRO A 142 5.14 6.38 -13.46
CA PRO A 142 6.48 6.53 -12.88
C PRO A 142 7.51 7.11 -13.88
N GLU A 143 7.46 6.67 -15.14
CA GLU A 143 8.37 7.19 -16.18
C GLU A 143 8.05 8.64 -16.54
N LEU A 144 6.75 9.00 -16.62
CA LEU A 144 6.36 10.40 -16.81
C LEU A 144 6.84 11.29 -15.66
N GLY A 145 6.77 10.80 -14.43
CA GLY A 145 7.32 11.48 -13.24
C GLY A 145 8.83 11.67 -13.34
N LYS A 146 9.57 10.65 -13.78
CA LYS A 146 11.01 10.74 -14.01
C LYS A 146 11.36 11.79 -15.07
N VAL A 147 10.67 11.78 -16.21
CA VAL A 147 10.84 12.79 -17.27
C VAL A 147 10.59 14.20 -16.73
N PHE A 148 9.52 14.38 -15.95
CA PHE A 148 9.21 15.67 -15.32
C PHE A 148 10.33 16.13 -14.38
N ILE A 149 10.84 15.25 -13.51
CA ILE A 149 11.92 15.56 -12.56
C ILE A 149 13.21 15.94 -13.30
N GLU A 150 13.61 15.16 -14.30
CA GLU A 150 14.81 15.42 -15.11
C GLU A 150 14.74 16.81 -15.76
N LYS A 151 13.60 17.14 -16.37
CA LYS A 151 13.39 18.44 -17.03
C LYS A 151 13.29 19.58 -16.03
N LEU A 152 12.68 19.35 -14.87
CA LEU A 152 12.60 20.35 -13.81
C LEU A 152 14.00 20.70 -13.29
N ILE A 153 14.86 19.70 -13.03
CA ILE A 153 16.25 19.90 -12.60
C ILE A 153 17.04 20.66 -13.66
N GLU A 154 16.90 20.28 -14.93
CA GLU A 154 17.56 20.93 -16.06
C GLU A 154 17.18 22.42 -16.12
N ALA A 155 15.88 22.72 -16.03
CA ALA A 155 15.35 24.07 -16.10
C ALA A 155 15.73 24.93 -14.88
N SER A 156 15.75 24.37 -13.68
CA SER A 156 15.98 25.13 -12.43
C SER A 156 17.46 25.33 -12.10
N ARG A 157 18.37 24.52 -12.65
CA ARG A 157 19.80 24.51 -12.28
C ARG A 157 20.49 25.87 -12.42
N PRO A 158 20.32 26.65 -13.51
CA PRO A 158 21.01 27.93 -13.67
C PRO A 158 20.63 28.92 -12.57
N ASP A 159 19.34 29.04 -12.24
CA ASP A 159 18.84 29.96 -11.24
C ASP A 159 19.29 29.58 -9.83
N VAL A 160 19.24 28.27 -9.49
CA VAL A 160 19.74 27.78 -8.21
C VAL A 160 21.23 28.08 -8.04
N LEU A 161 22.04 27.86 -9.09
CA LEU A 161 23.48 28.19 -9.05
C LEU A 161 23.73 29.70 -8.90
N ALA A 162 22.92 30.54 -9.56
CA ALA A 162 23.02 31.98 -9.41
C ALA A 162 22.70 32.43 -7.97
N ARG A 163 21.66 31.84 -7.35
CA ARG A 163 21.31 32.11 -5.95
C ARG A 163 22.37 31.62 -4.96
N ALA A 164 22.97 30.46 -5.22
CA ALA A 164 24.10 29.97 -4.42
C ALA A 164 25.29 30.94 -4.48
N LYS A 165 25.63 31.44 -5.67
CA LYS A 165 26.69 32.45 -5.81
C LYS A 165 26.36 33.75 -5.07
N GLN A 166 25.13 34.24 -5.17
CA GLN A 166 24.69 35.44 -4.43
C GLN A 166 24.82 35.24 -2.91
N PHE A 167 24.51 34.04 -2.42
CA PHE A 167 24.71 33.68 -1.03
C PHE A 167 26.19 33.69 -0.65
N ASP A 168 27.07 33.07 -1.44
CA ASP A 168 28.52 33.06 -1.20
C ASP A 168 29.08 34.49 -1.13
N ASP A 169 28.68 35.35 -2.08
CA ASP A 169 29.11 36.75 -2.12
C ASP A 169 28.62 37.54 -0.88
N ALA A 170 27.44 37.23 -0.35
CA ALA A 170 26.93 37.83 0.89
C ALA A 170 27.62 37.27 2.14
N ALA A 171 27.84 35.95 2.18
CA ALA A 171 28.50 35.26 3.29
C ALA A 171 29.93 35.80 3.46
N LEU A 172 30.71 35.93 2.38
CA LEU A 172 32.07 36.48 2.41
C LEU A 172 32.14 37.88 3.02
N LYS A 173 31.13 38.74 2.77
CA LYS A 173 31.04 40.07 3.39
C LYS A 173 30.79 40.01 4.89
N ILE A 174 30.07 39.00 5.37
CA ILE A 174 29.73 38.82 6.78
C ILE A 174 30.92 38.24 7.55
N VAL A 175 31.58 37.21 7.01
CA VAL A 175 32.64 36.47 7.72
C VAL A 175 34.01 37.15 7.68
N GLY A 176 34.21 38.13 6.79
CA GLY A 176 35.48 38.86 6.63
C GLY A 176 36.54 38.09 5.84
N PRO A 177 37.63 38.76 5.43
CA PRO A 177 38.63 38.23 4.48
C PRO A 177 39.49 37.07 5.01
N ASP A 178 39.46 36.78 6.32
CA ASP A 178 40.24 35.68 6.94
C ASP A 178 39.51 34.33 6.92
N ALA A 179 38.25 34.27 6.47
CA ALA A 179 37.51 33.03 6.35
C ALA A 179 37.82 32.33 5.02
N VAL A 180 38.42 31.14 5.09
CA VAL A 180 38.69 30.29 3.93
C VAL A 180 37.36 29.89 3.28
N ALA A 181 37.11 30.38 2.06
CA ALA A 181 35.92 30.03 1.30
C ALA A 181 35.85 28.49 1.09
N PRO A 182 34.69 27.86 1.33
CA PRO A 182 34.53 26.44 1.03
C PRO A 182 34.75 26.22 -0.47
N LYS A 183 35.60 25.25 -0.83
CA LYS A 183 35.82 24.90 -2.23
C LYS A 183 34.48 24.53 -2.87
N ALA A 184 34.16 25.18 -3.99
CA ALA A 184 32.98 24.89 -4.80
C ALA A 184 32.87 23.38 -5.01
N SER A 185 31.83 22.78 -4.44
CA SER A 185 31.54 21.37 -4.64
C SER A 185 31.24 21.17 -6.12
N LYS A 186 32.08 20.40 -6.80
CA LYS A 186 31.86 20.06 -8.22
C LYS A 186 30.47 19.46 -8.37
N PRO A 187 29.75 19.78 -9.46
CA PRO A 187 28.45 19.18 -9.72
C PRO A 187 28.59 17.66 -9.75
N ILE A 188 27.82 16.98 -8.91
CA ILE A 188 27.65 15.53 -8.98
C ILE A 188 27.07 15.24 -10.36
N LYS A 189 27.91 14.70 -11.25
CA LYS A 189 27.45 14.02 -12.45
C LYS A 189 26.81 12.71 -11.99
N LYS A 190 25.50 12.59 -12.17
CA LYS A 190 24.81 11.30 -12.30
C LYS A 190 24.55 11.07 -13.77
#